data_AF-A0A5R8WWR3-F1
#
_entry.id   AF-A0A5R8WWR3-F1
#
_cell.length_a   1.000
_cell.length_b   1.000
_cell.length_c   1.000
_cell.angle_alpha   90.00
_cell.angle_beta   90.00
_cell.angle_gamma   90.00
#
_symmetry.space_group_name_H-M   'P 1'
#
loop_
_entity.id
_entity.type
_entity.pdbx_description
1 polymer ?
#
loop_
_entity_poly.entity_id
_entity_poly.type
_entity_poly.pdbx_seq_one_letter_code
_entity_poly.pdbx_strand_id
1 'polypeptide(L)'
;MEPTPPAGASRSAIVGWYRRATFCYALPFGLGLLGAVVPLFFTLALLGILPLALAGLFFTKRGWTLAVRSGDVEKKDVGFANFILGAILLALGLLGFFLAYLMTS
;
A
#
# COMPACT_ATOMS: atom_id res chain seq x y z
N MET A 1 36.21 -8.40 3.62
CA MET A 1 35.17 -7.55 3.01
C MET A 1 34.08 -8.48 2.53
N GLU A 2 32.90 -8.41 3.15
CA GLU A 2 31.73 -9.17 2.69
C GLU A 2 31.31 -8.59 1.33
N PRO A 3 31.10 -9.43 0.30
CA PRO A 3 30.78 -8.92 -1.03
C PRO A 3 29.43 -8.21 -0.97
N THR A 4 29.46 -6.91 -1.24
CA THR A 4 28.25 -6.11 -1.45
C THR A 4 27.42 -6.79 -2.53
N PRO A 5 26.17 -7.18 -2.26
CA PRO A 5 25.35 -7.85 -3.26
C PRO A 5 25.21 -6.94 -4.48
N PRO A 6 25.18 -7.49 -5.71
CA PRO A 6 25.13 -6.69 -6.92
C PRO A 6 23.93 -5.75 -6.85
N ALA A 7 24.17 -4.45 -7.08
CA ALA A 7 23.18 -3.38 -6.92
C ALA A 7 21.86 -3.63 -7.70
N GLY A 8 21.87 -4.46 -8.75
CA GLY A 8 20.68 -4.88 -9.50
C GLY A 8 19.76 -5.88 -8.78
N ALA A 9 20.31 -6.76 -7.93
CA ALA A 9 19.51 -7.76 -7.21
C ALA A 9 18.73 -7.14 -6.04
N SER A 10 19.25 -6.06 -5.43
CA SER A 10 18.51 -5.32 -4.40
C SER A 10 17.39 -4.47 -5.02
N ARG A 11 17.62 -3.88 -6.19
CA ARG A 11 16.66 -3.01 -6.88
C ARG A 11 15.42 -3.75 -7.36
N SER A 12 15.57 -4.95 -7.94
CA SER A 12 14.43 -5.77 -8.37
C SER A 12 13.56 -6.20 -7.18
N ALA A 13 14.18 -6.52 -6.03
CA ALA A 13 13.46 -6.82 -4.80
C ALA A 13 12.68 -5.61 -4.27
N ILE A 14 13.27 -4.41 -4.28
CA ILE A 14 12.59 -3.16 -3.88
C ILE A 14 11.37 -2.91 -4.77
N VAL A 15 11.53 -3.02 -6.09
CA VAL A 15 10.43 -2.86 -7.04
C VAL A 15 9.33 -3.90 -6.80
N GLY A 16 9.71 -5.15 -6.51
CA GLY A 16 8.75 -6.20 -6.16
C GLY A 16 7.89 -5.85 -4.94
N TRP A 17 8.51 -5.31 -3.89
CA TRP A 17 7.78 -4.86 -2.70
C TRP A 17 6.86 -3.69 -2.99
N TYR A 18 7.34 -2.66 -3.69
CA TYR A 18 6.52 -1.51 -4.04
C TYR A 18 5.38 -1.86 -4.97
N ARG A 19 5.59 -2.77 -5.92
CA ARG A 19 4.51 -3.25 -6.79
C ARG A 19 3.40 -3.92 -5.99
N ARG A 20 3.74 -4.77 -5.01
CA ARG A 20 2.75 -5.37 -4.09
C ARG A 20 2.02 -4.29 -3.28
N ALA A 21 2.75 -3.30 -2.76
CA ALA A 21 2.14 -2.18 -2.05
C ALA A 21 1.13 -1.42 -2.92
N THR A 22 1.51 -1.07 -4.15
CA THR A 22 0.63 -0.40 -5.11
C THR A 22 -0.61 -1.23 -5.42
N PHE A 23 -0.48 -2.55 -5.60
CA PHE A 23 -1.66 -3.41 -5.78
C PHE A 23 -2.59 -3.36 -4.57
N CYS A 24 -2.06 -3.43 -3.35
CA CYS A 24 -2.87 -3.30 -2.15
C CYS A 24 -3.61 -1.96 -2.10
N TYR A 25 -2.96 -0.87 -2.48
CA TYR A 25 -3.58 0.46 -2.49
C TYR A 25 -4.59 0.64 -3.63
N ALA A 26 -4.36 0.04 -4.79
CA ALA A 26 -5.21 0.21 -5.98
C ALA A 26 -6.44 -0.72 -5.99
N LEU A 27 -6.32 -1.92 -5.40
CA LEU A 27 -7.37 -2.94 -5.43
C LEU A 27 -8.73 -2.45 -4.89
N PRO A 28 -8.82 -1.71 -3.77
CA PRO A 28 -10.11 -1.20 -3.29
C PRO A 28 -10.78 -0.24 -4.28
N PHE A 29 -10.01 0.57 -5.01
CA PHE A 29 -10.58 1.45 -6.04
C PHE A 29 -11.13 0.66 -7.22
N GLY A 30 -10.41 -0.38 -7.67
CA GLY A 30 -10.88 -1.27 -8.72
C GLY A 30 -12.18 -1.98 -8.33
N LEU A 31 -12.26 -2.49 -7.09
CA LEU A 31 -13.48 -3.08 -6.54
C LEU A 31 -14.60 -2.03 -6.41
N GLY A 32 -14.29 -0.82 -5.99
CA GLY A 32 -15.26 0.28 -5.89
C GLY A 32 -15.89 0.63 -7.24
N LEU A 33 -15.07 0.69 -8.30
CA LEU A 33 -15.56 0.90 -9.67
C LEU A 33 -16.45 -0.24 -10.15
N LEU A 34 -16.09 -1.49 -9.90
CA LEU A 34 -16.95 -2.65 -10.19
C LEU A 34 -18.24 -2.63 -9.36
N GLY A 35 -18.18 -2.02 -8.18
CA GLY A 35 -19.31 -1.75 -7.29
C GLY A 35 -20.43 -0.93 -7.92
N ALA A 36 -20.12 -0.10 -8.92
CA ALA A 36 -21.12 0.66 -9.67
C ALA A 36 -22.06 -0.24 -10.51
N VAL A 37 -21.60 -1.45 -10.86
CA VAL A 37 -22.37 -2.43 -11.63
C VAL A 37 -22.94 -3.52 -10.72
N VAL A 38 -22.16 -3.98 -9.75
CA VAL A 38 -22.56 -5.04 -8.81
C VAL A 38 -22.31 -4.58 -7.37
N PRO A 39 -23.35 -4.29 -6.57
CA PRO A 39 -23.22 -3.70 -5.24
C PRO A 39 -22.31 -4.47 -4.26
N LEU A 40 -22.20 -5.79 -4.41
CA LEU A 40 -21.31 -6.62 -3.60
C LEU A 40 -19.84 -6.15 -3.65
N PHE A 41 -19.34 -5.72 -4.82
CA PHE A 41 -17.96 -5.26 -4.93
C PHE A 41 -17.72 -3.93 -4.21
N PHE A 42 -18.75 -3.09 -4.07
CA PHE A 42 -18.66 -1.87 -3.27
C PHE A 42 -18.47 -2.20 -1.78
N THR A 43 -19.24 -3.17 -1.26
CA THR A 43 -19.06 -3.67 0.11
C THR A 43 -17.67 -4.26 0.33
N LEU A 44 -17.18 -5.07 -0.62
CA LEU A 44 -15.83 -5.65 -0.57
C LEU A 44 -14.74 -4.58 -0.62
N ALA A 45 -14.94 -3.50 -1.40
CA ALA A 45 -14.02 -2.37 -1.44
C ALA A 45 -13.91 -1.68 -0.08
N LEU A 46 -15.05 -1.38 0.56
CA LEU A 46 -15.09 -0.73 1.87
C LEU A 46 -14.46 -1.59 2.97
N LEU A 47 -14.80 -2.88 3.01
CA LEU A 47 -14.22 -3.82 3.97
C LEU A 47 -12.72 -4.05 3.71
N GLY A 48 -12.31 -3.98 2.45
CA GLY A 48 -10.93 -4.20 2.02
C GLY A 48 -10.00 -3.02 2.26
N ILE A 49 -10.49 -1.77 2.30
CA ILE A 49 -9.65 -0.55 2.41
C ILE A 49 -8.67 -0.64 3.58
N LEU A 50 -9.16 -0.95 4.78
CA LEU A 50 -8.33 -0.94 5.99
C LEU A 50 -7.25 -2.04 5.99
N PRO A 51 -7.59 -3.33 5.81
CA PRO A 51 -6.58 -4.39 5.79
C PRO A 51 -5.60 -4.25 4.61
N LEU A 52 -6.07 -3.76 3.45
CA LEU A 52 -5.20 -3.55 2.30
C LEU A 52 -4.28 -2.33 2.47
N ALA A 53 -4.73 -1.25 3.11
CA ALA A 53 -3.87 -0.13 3.47
C ALA A 53 -2.74 -0.57 4.42
N LEU A 54 -3.06 -1.37 5.45
CA LEU A 54 -2.06 -1.93 6.36
C LEU A 54 -1.08 -2.86 5.66
N ALA A 55 -1.56 -3.76 4.81
CA ALA A 55 -0.71 -4.66 4.02
C ALA A 55 0.20 -3.86 3.06
N GLY A 56 -0.33 -2.85 2.40
CA GLY A 56 0.45 -1.98 1.51
C GLY A 56 1.53 -1.20 2.27
N LEU A 57 1.22 -0.68 3.47
CA LEU A 57 2.19 0.00 4.33
C LEU A 57 3.30 -0.97 4.79
N PHE A 58 2.96 -2.21 5.11
CA PHE A 58 3.94 -3.24 5.45
C PHE A 58 4.91 -3.50 4.29
N PHE A 59 4.40 -3.68 3.07
CA PHE A 59 5.25 -3.87 1.89
C PHE A 59 6.07 -2.63 1.55
N THR A 60 5.49 -1.44 1.71
CA THR A 60 6.19 -0.15 1.55
C THR A 60 7.37 -0.04 2.51
N LYS A 61 7.16 -0.36 3.79
CA LYS A 61 8.22 -0.34 4.82
C LYS A 61 9.37 -1.29 4.47
N ARG A 62 9.05 -2.50 3.98
CA ARG A 62 10.06 -3.49 3.55
C ARG A 62 10.87 -2.98 2.36
N GLY A 63 10.21 -2.47 1.32
CA GLY A 63 10.87 -1.90 0.14
C GLY A 63 11.73 -0.68 0.48
N TRP A 64 11.22 0.21 1.33
CA TRP A 64 11.96 1.40 1.79
C TRP A 64 13.20 1.04 2.58
N THR A 65 13.10 0.10 3.52
CA THR A 65 14.26 -0.33 4.31
C THR A 65 15.38 -0.85 3.41
N LEU A 66 15.02 -1.58 2.35
CA LEU A 66 15.97 -2.05 1.35
C LEU A 66 16.55 -0.90 0.52
N ALA A 67 15.72 0.06 0.07
CA ALA A 67 16.17 1.23 -0.69
C ALA A 67 17.17 2.11 0.09
N VAL A 68 16.92 2.32 1.39
CA VAL A 68 17.83 3.07 2.27
C VAL A 68 19.14 2.31 2.44
N ARG A 69 19.08 0.99 2.68
CA ARG A 69 20.29 0.16 2.81
C ARG A 69 21.11 0.08 1.53
N SER A 70 20.47 0.13 0.36
CA SER A 70 21.15 0.11 -0.94
C SER A 70 21.58 1.49 -1.44
N GLY A 71 21.23 2.57 -0.74
CA GLY A 71 21.51 3.94 -1.18
C GLY A 71 20.77 4.36 -2.46
N ASP A 72 19.69 3.66 -2.84
CA ASP A 72 18.92 3.97 -4.05
C ASP A 72 17.94 5.11 -3.75
N VAL A 73 18.38 6.34 -4.05
CA VAL A 73 17.64 7.58 -3.76
C VAL A 73 16.32 7.61 -4.54
N GLU A 74 16.33 7.19 -5.81
CA GLU A 74 15.12 7.15 -6.65
C GLU A 74 14.06 6.24 -6.03
N LYS A 75 14.46 5.05 -5.57
CA LYS A 75 13.51 4.13 -4.93
C LYS A 75 13.10 4.58 -3.53
N LYS A 76 13.93 5.32 -2.81
CA LYS A 76 13.53 5.96 -1.55
C LYS A 76 12.37 6.94 -1.78
N ASP A 77 12.42 7.75 -2.83
CA ASP A 77 11.35 8.71 -3.15
C ASP A 77 10.05 8.02 -3.57
N VAL A 78 10.14 6.92 -4.33
CA VAL A 78 8.98 6.05 -4.62
C VAL A 78 8.40 5.44 -3.33
N GLY A 79 9.26 5.02 -2.41
CA GLY A 79 8.85 4.58 -1.07
C GLY A 79 8.09 5.65 -0.30
N PHE A 80 8.55 6.91 -0.37
CA PHE A 80 7.91 8.07 0.25
C PHE A 80 6.49 8.30 -0.30
N ALA A 81 6.35 8.27 -1.63
CA ALA A 81 5.04 8.39 -2.28
C ALA A 81 4.08 7.27 -1.86
N ASN A 82 4.56 6.01 -1.84
CA ASN A 82 3.77 4.87 -1.40
C ASN A 82 3.36 4.95 0.08
N PHE A 83 4.21 5.53 0.93
CA PHE A 83 3.90 5.72 2.34
C PHE A 83 2.81 6.77 2.54
N ILE A 84 2.92 7.91 1.85
CA ILE A 84 1.87 8.96 1.86
C ILE A 84 0.54 8.36 1.41
N LEU A 85 0.53 7.64 0.28
CA LEU A 85 -0.68 7.03 -0.24
C LEU A 85 -1.31 6.05 0.78
N GLY A 86 -0.47 5.19 1.38
CA GLY A 86 -0.94 4.27 2.43
C GLY A 86 -1.50 4.99 3.66
N ALA A 87 -0.86 6.09 4.09
CA ALA A 87 -1.34 6.89 5.22
C ALA A 87 -2.70 7.56 4.94
N ILE A 88 -2.87 8.10 3.72
CA ILE A 88 -4.16 8.67 3.29
C ILE A 88 -5.24 7.60 3.30
N LEU A 89 -4.97 6.42 2.71
CA LEU A 89 -5.94 5.31 2.68
C LEU A 89 -6.29 4.79 4.08
N LEU A 90 -5.30 4.72 4.97
CA LEU A 90 -5.52 4.34 6.35
C LEU A 90 -6.44 5.34 7.07
N ALA A 91 -6.18 6.64 6.91
CA ALA A 91 -6.99 7.70 7.49
C ALA A 91 -8.44 7.67 6.96
N LEU A 92 -8.62 7.51 5.65
CA LEU A 92 -9.95 7.37 5.03
C LEU A 92 -10.69 6.14 5.51
N GLY A 93 -10.01 5.00 5.62
CA GLY A 93 -10.60 3.77 6.15
C GLY A 93 -11.02 3.89 7.61
N LEU A 94 -10.17 4.50 8.45
CA LEU A 94 -10.50 4.76 9.86
C LEU A 94 -11.67 5.74 10.00
N LEU A 95 -11.71 6.80 9.19
CA LEU A 95 -12.81 7.75 9.15
C LEU A 95 -14.11 7.05 8.75
N GLY A 96 -14.08 6.22 7.70
CA GLY A 96 -15.25 5.43 7.28
C GLY A 96 -15.74 4.48 8.37
N PHE A 97 -14.83 3.78 9.04
CA PHE A 97 -15.17 2.89 10.15
C PHE A 97 -15.77 3.65 11.34
N PHE A 98 -15.18 4.80 11.70
CA PHE A 98 -15.68 5.64 12.79
C PHE A 98 -17.08 6.20 12.49
N LEU A 99 -17.32 6.68 11.26
CA LEU A 99 -18.65 7.14 10.85
C LEU A 99 -19.68 6.01 10.86
N ALA A 100 -19.31 4.82 10.40
CA ALA A 100 -20.19 3.65 10.46
C ALA A 100 -20.55 3.31 11.91
N TYR A 101 -19.57 3.31 12.82
CA TYR A 101 -19.81 3.09 14.25
C TYR A 101 -20.80 4.11 14.84
N LEU A 102 -20.62 5.41 14.55
CA LEU A 102 -21.52 6.48 15.03
C LEU A 102 -22.96 6.35 14.50
N MET A 103 -23.15 5.86 13.27
CA MET A 103 -24.49 5.67 12.72
C MET A 103 -25.21 4.42 13.23
N THR A 104 -24.46 3.47 13.80
CA THR A 104 -25.00 2.19 14.30
C THR A 104 -25.23 2.21 15.82
N SER A 105 -24.74 3.23 16.53
CA SER A 105 -24.89 3.43 17.98
C SER A 105 -26.02 4.40 18.29
#